data_AF-A0A434I3M2-F1
#
_entry.id   AF-A0A434I3M2-F1
#
_cell.length_a   1.000
_cell.length_b   1.000
_cell.length_c   1.000
_cell.angle_alpha   90.00
_cell.angle_beta   90.00
_cell.angle_gamma   90.00
#
_symmetry.space_group_name_H-M   'P 1'
#
loop_
_entity.id
_entity.type
_entity.pdbx_description
1 polymer ?
#
loop_
_entity_poly.entity_id
_entity_poly.type
_entity_poly.pdbx_seq_one_letter_code
_entity_poly.pdbx_strand_id
1 'polypeptide(L)' 'TEVCVQTTMREANDRGYECLLAEDATESYFPEFKAAALAMIRAQSAIVGWTATTDQVLEGIANA' A
#
# COMPACT_ATOMS: atom_id res chain seq x y z
N THR A 1 -0.81 -9.92 0.19
CA THR A 1 -0.37 -8.52 0.03
C THR A 1 0.97 -8.43 -0.70
N GLU A 2 1.93 -9.25 -0.29
CA GLU A 2 3.30 -9.39 -0.79
C GLU A 2 3.47 -9.90 -2.22
N VAL A 3 2.48 -10.60 -2.81
CA VAL A 3 2.57 -11.13 -4.19
C VAL A 3 1.94 -10.16 -5.19
N CYS A 4 0.69 -10.40 -5.62
CA CYS A 4 0.11 -9.65 -6.75
C CYS A 4 -0.01 -8.15 -6.45
N VAL A 5 -0.48 -7.79 -5.25
CA VAL A 5 -0.70 -6.38 -4.88
C VAL A 5 0.62 -5.60 -4.87
N GLN A 6 1.64 -6.11 -4.18
CA GLN A 6 2.96 -5.48 -4.15
C GLN A 6 3.60 -5.41 -5.54
N THR A 7 3.50 -6.47 -6.34
CA THR A 7 4.04 -6.48 -7.71
C THR A 7 3.41 -5.38 -8.56
N THR A 8 2.07 -5.31 -8.60
CA THR A 8 1.35 -4.29 -9.38
C THR A 8 1.67 -2.88 -8.88
N MET A 9 1.72 -2.66 -7.57
CA MET A 9 2.03 -1.34 -7.01
C MET A 9 3.45 -0.88 -7.38
N ARG A 10 4.43 -1.79 -7.38
CA ARG A 10 5.81 -1.49 -7.84
C ARG A 10 5.85 -1.13 -9.32
N GLU A 11 5.15 -1.87 -10.17
CA GLU A 11 5.08 -1.57 -11.59
C GLU A 11 4.43 -0.21 -11.88
N ALA A 12 3.41 0.17 -11.09
CA ALA A 12 2.77 1.48 -11.17
C ALA A 12 3.71 2.59 -10.68
N ASN A 13 4.35 2.41 -9.53
CA ASN A 13 5.35 3.35 -8.99
C ASN A 13 6.48 3.62 -9.99
N ASP A 14 7.04 2.57 -10.60
CA ASP A 14 8.11 2.69 -11.60
C ASP A 14 7.69 3.50 -12.85
N ARG A 15 6.39 3.66 -13.07
CA ARG A 15 5.80 4.45 -14.18
C ARG A 15 5.35 5.85 -13.74
N GLY A 16 5.59 6.24 -12.50
CA GLY A 16 5.26 7.56 -11.97
C GLY A 16 3.82 7.71 -11.49
N TYR A 17 3.12 6.60 -11.21
CA TYR A 17 1.81 6.68 -10.54
C TYR A 17 2.00 6.89 -9.03
N GLU A 18 1.32 7.89 -8.49
CA GLU A 18 1.20 8.09 -7.05
C GLU A 18 0.23 7.05 -6.46
N CYS A 19 0.77 6.08 -5.72
CA CYS A 19 0.01 4.92 -5.25
C CYS A 19 -0.29 5.01 -3.74
N LEU A 20 -1.51 4.64 -3.37
CA LEU A 20 -1.96 4.45 -1.99
C LEU A 20 -2.52 3.04 -1.82
N LEU A 21 -2.01 2.27 -0.85
CA LEU A 21 -2.50 0.93 -0.52
C LEU A 21 -3.35 0.95 0.76
N ALA A 22 -4.59 0.47 0.68
CA ALA A 22 -5.46 0.29 1.83
C ALA A 22 -5.11 -1.02 2.59
N GLU A 23 -4.58 -0.88 3.80
CA GLU A 23 -3.95 -1.99 4.56
C GLU A 23 -4.94 -3.10 4.96
N ASP A 24 -6.12 -2.68 5.38
CA ASP A 24 -7.28 -3.48 5.81
C ASP A 24 -8.10 -4.03 4.63
N ALA A 25 -7.81 -3.59 3.40
CA ALA A 25 -8.40 -4.12 2.16
C ALA A 25 -7.48 -5.11 1.42
N THR A 26 -6.41 -5.58 2.05
CA THR A 26 -5.51 -6.61 1.50
C THR A 26 -5.21 -7.67 2.54
N GLU A 27 -4.84 -8.88 2.13
CA GLU A 27 -4.40 -9.90 3.07
C GLU A 27 -3.31 -10.81 2.48
N SER A 28 -2.53 -11.45 3.35
CA SER A 28 -1.60 -12.54 3.05
C SER A 28 -1.99 -13.80 3.82
N TYR A 29 -1.60 -14.96 3.31
CA TYR A 29 -1.65 -16.20 4.08
C TYR A 29 -0.72 -16.16 5.31
N PHE A 30 0.29 -15.29 5.29
CA PHE A 30 1.30 -15.17 6.33
C PHE A 30 1.28 -13.72 6.86
N PRO A 31 0.83 -13.50 8.11
CA PRO A 31 0.77 -12.16 8.69
C PRO A 31 2.10 -11.40 8.62
N GLU A 32 3.22 -12.10 8.79
CA GLU A 32 4.58 -11.56 8.70
C GLU A 32 4.93 -11.05 7.29
N PHE A 33 4.38 -11.67 6.23
CA PHE A 33 4.64 -11.24 4.86
C PHE A 33 3.84 -9.99 4.51
N LYS A 34 2.59 -9.89 5.00
CA LYS A 34 1.83 -8.63 4.92
C LYS A 34 2.55 -7.51 5.65
N ALA A 35 2.99 -7.75 6.88
CA ALA A 35 3.74 -6.76 7.66
C ALA A 35 5.01 -6.30 6.94
N ALA A 36 5.79 -7.24 6.40
CA ALA A 36 7.00 -6.93 5.64
C ALA A 36 6.69 -6.14 4.36
N ALA A 37 5.64 -6.49 3.61
CA ALA A 37 5.22 -5.76 2.41
C ALA A 37 4.87 -4.31 2.72
N LEU A 38 4.06 -4.07 3.76
CA LEU A 38 3.68 -2.72 4.20
C LEU A 38 4.88 -1.90 4.70
N ALA A 39 5.83 -2.55 5.38
CA ALA A 39 7.08 -1.91 5.80
C ALA A 39 7.97 -1.53 4.61
N MET A 40 8.11 -2.41 3.63
CA MET A 40 8.88 -2.15 2.40
C MET A 40 8.29 -1.00 1.58
N ILE A 41 6.96 -0.92 1.46
CA ILE A 41 6.27 0.14 0.70
C ILE A 41 6.55 1.52 1.30
N ARG A 42 6.43 1.66 2.64
CA ARG A 42 6.64 2.91 3.37
C ARG A 42 8.09 3.29 3.63
N ALA A 43 9.03 2.36 3.45
CA ALA A 43 10.45 2.59 3.71
C ALA A 43 11.01 3.76 2.87
N GLN A 44 12.09 4.38 3.35
CA GLN A 44 12.79 5.47 2.67
C GLN A 44 11.83 6.60 2.22
N SER A 45 10.92 7.00 3.12
CA SER A 45 9.90 8.01 2.84
C SER A 45 8.98 7.63 1.69
N ALA A 46 8.34 6.45 1.79
CA ALA A 46 7.38 5.95 0.80
C ALA A 46 8.00 5.60 -0.57
N ILE A 47 9.09 4.83 -0.60
CA ILE A 47 9.82 4.45 -1.82
C ILE A 47 8.97 3.78 -2.91
N VAL A 48 7.86 3.13 -2.55
CA VAL A 48 6.88 2.58 -3.51
C VAL A 48 5.54 3.33 -3.47
N GLY A 49 5.28 4.09 -2.40
CA GLY A 49 4.02 4.78 -2.15
C GLY A 49 3.59 4.73 -0.69
N TRP A 50 2.37 5.17 -0.42
CA TRP A 50 1.82 5.29 0.94
C TRP A 50 0.86 4.15 1.25
N THR A 51 0.54 4.01 2.53
CA THR A 51 -0.48 3.10 3.02
C THR A 51 -1.41 3.82 3.99
N ALA A 52 -2.67 3.39 4.07
CA ALA A 52 -3.69 3.93 4.95
C ALA A 52 -4.73 2.85 5.29
N THR A 53 -5.58 3.06 6.28
CA THR A 53 -6.80 2.26 6.45
C THR A 53 -7.91 2.75 5.52
N THR A 54 -8.89 1.90 5.21
CA THR A 54 -10.05 2.32 4.41
C THR A 54 -10.82 3.48 5.05
N ASP A 55 -10.91 3.54 6.38
CA ASP A 55 -11.51 4.67 7.10
C ASP A 55 -10.78 6.00 6.83
N GLN A 56 -9.44 6.00 6.87
CA GLN A 56 -8.64 7.19 6.55
C GLN A 56 -8.82 7.63 5.09
N VAL A 57 -8.95 6.67 4.18
CA VAL A 57 -9.24 6.95 2.77
C VAL A 57 -10.62 7.59 2.62
N LEU A 58 -11.65 7.03 3.27
CA LEU A 58 -13.01 7.56 3.24
C LEU A 58 -13.08 8.97 3.84
N GLU A 59 -12.40 9.20 4.96
CA GLU A 59 -12.29 10.53 5.57
C GLU A 59 -11.63 11.53 4.61
N GLY A 60 -10.54 11.15 3.95
CA GLY A 60 -9.85 12.02 2.98
C GLY A 60 -10.73 12.38 1.78
N ILE A 61 -11.54 11.45 1.28
CA ILE A 61 -12.47 11.70 0.18
C ILE A 61 -13.64 12.58 0.63
N ALA A 62 -14.18 12.35 1.82
CA ALA A 62 -15.33 13.12 2.34
C ALA A 62 -14.98 14.60 2.62
N ASN A 63 -13.71 14.91 2.85
CA ASN A 63 -13.20 16.24 3.16
C ASN A 63 -12.41 16.89 2.00
N ALA A 64 -12.48 16.32 0.79
CA ALA A 64 -11.87 16.87 -0.42
C ALA A 64 -12.78 17.91 -1.10
#